data_AF-A0A4V3CZM6-F1
#
_entry.id   AF-A0A4V3CZM6-F1
#
_cell.length_a   1.000
_cell.length_b   1.000
_cell.length_c   1.000
_cell.angle_alpha   90.00
_cell.angle_beta   90.00
_cell.angle_gamma   90.00
#
_symmetry.space_group_name_H-M   'P 1'
#
loop_
_entity.id
_entity.type
_entity.pdbx_description
1 polymer ?
#
loop_
_entity_poly.entity_id
_entity_poly.type
_entity_poly.pdbx_seq_one_letter_code
_entity_poly.pdbx_strand_id
1 'polypeptide(L)'
;MTATEPQLATTTPDVRALQEQYRKVVIPAAAKFLQEEISANELRDLWRPYYFETFHAYDLTVEHAWRESSGSDGVIEESYPTADPKHETALAHFPVSIAHNNLDRLIEVLAVELGENTIGATKLHERKVDFAHMIDHLDELMAFLAD
;
A
#
# COMPACT_ATOMS: atom_id res chain seq x y z
N MET A 1 8.29 14.00 35.95
CA MET A 1 7.04 13.39 35.46
C MET A 1 7.44 12.40 34.39
N THR A 2 7.40 11.11 34.70
CA THR A 2 7.71 10.04 33.76
C THR A 2 6.52 9.91 32.83
N ALA A 3 6.70 10.28 31.57
CA ALA A 3 5.72 9.96 30.54
C ALA A 3 5.71 8.44 30.40
N THR A 4 4.58 7.81 30.71
CA THR A 4 4.35 6.41 30.39
C THR A 4 4.27 6.32 28.87
N GLU A 5 5.35 5.89 28.23
CA GLU A 5 5.30 5.47 26.83
C GLU A 5 4.23 4.38 26.73
N PRO A 6 3.25 4.51 25.82
CA PRO A 6 2.30 3.43 25.59
C PRO A 6 3.12 2.21 25.17
N GLN A 7 2.97 1.10 25.90
CA GLN A 7 3.46 -0.20 25.45
C GLN A 7 2.76 -0.51 24.13
N LEU A 8 3.47 -0.27 23.04
CA LEU A 8 3.02 -0.58 21.70
C LEU A 8 2.97 -2.10 21.60
N ALA A 9 1.81 -2.64 21.26
CA ALA A 9 1.66 -4.06 21.03
C ALA A 9 2.58 -4.44 19.87
N THR A 10 3.53 -5.33 20.13
CA THR A 10 4.37 -6.03 19.15
C THR A 10 3.47 -6.93 18.29
N THR A 11 2.69 -6.35 17.38
CA THR A 11 1.84 -7.11 16.47
C THR A 11 2.57 -7.29 15.15
N THR A 12 2.83 -8.56 14.81
CA THR A 12 3.26 -8.94 13.46
C THR A 12 2.28 -8.34 12.42
N PRO A 13 2.76 -7.75 11.32
CA PRO A 13 1.88 -7.22 10.28
C PRO A 13 0.91 -8.30 9.78
N ASP A 14 -0.40 -8.03 9.83
CA ASP A 14 -1.42 -8.94 9.30
C ASP A 14 -1.78 -8.55 7.86
N VAL A 15 -1.16 -9.26 6.91
CA VAL A 15 -1.42 -9.05 5.48
C VAL A 15 -2.76 -9.66 5.03
N ARG A 16 -3.33 -10.64 5.76
CA ARG A 16 -4.62 -11.27 5.37
C ARG A 16 -5.76 -10.26 5.50
N ALA A 17 -5.83 -9.58 6.65
CA ALA A 17 -6.86 -8.57 6.88
C ALA A 17 -6.77 -7.42 5.86
N LEU A 18 -5.53 -6.99 5.52
CA LEU A 18 -5.29 -5.99 4.48
C LEU A 18 -5.80 -6.48 3.11
N GLN A 19 -5.43 -7.70 2.72
CA GLN A 19 -5.84 -8.30 1.45
C GLN A 19 -7.36 -8.44 1.33
N GLU A 20 -8.04 -8.87 2.39
CA GLU A 20 -9.51 -8.99 2.40
C GLU A 20 -10.18 -7.64 2.13
N GLN A 21 -9.69 -6.55 2.75
CA GLN A 21 -10.21 -5.21 2.46
C GLN A 21 -9.84 -4.74 1.06
N TYR A 22 -8.62 -5.03 0.60
CA TYR A 22 -8.17 -4.71 -0.75
C TYR A 22 -9.09 -5.33 -1.82
N ARG A 23 -9.37 -6.64 -1.69
CA ARG A 23 -10.27 -7.38 -2.57
C ARG A 23 -11.71 -6.90 -2.51
N LYS A 24 -12.15 -6.43 -1.34
CA LYS A 24 -13.51 -5.94 -1.13
C LYS A 24 -13.74 -4.53 -1.70
N VAL A 25 -12.74 -3.65 -1.60
CA VAL A 25 -12.90 -2.20 -1.89
C VAL A 25 -12.14 -1.80 -3.15
N VAL A 26 -10.86 -2.13 -3.23
CA VAL A 26 -9.96 -1.62 -4.26
C VAL A 26 -10.17 -2.32 -5.59
N ILE A 27 -10.19 -3.66 -5.60
CA ILE A 27 -10.35 -4.43 -6.84
C ILE A 27 -11.66 -4.05 -7.57
N PRO A 28 -12.82 -3.96 -6.91
CA PRO A 28 -14.05 -3.55 -7.59
C PRO A 28 -14.00 -2.11 -8.12
N ALA A 29 -13.38 -1.18 -7.40
CA ALA A 29 -13.22 0.20 -7.85
C ALA A 29 -12.28 0.29 -9.08
N ALA A 30 -11.16 -0.42 -9.04
CA ALA A 30 -10.23 -0.53 -10.16
C ALA A 30 -10.89 -1.16 -11.39
N ALA A 31 -11.69 -2.21 -11.22
CA ALA A 31 -12.43 -2.85 -12.31
C ALA A 31 -13.39 -1.87 -12.99
N LYS A 32 -14.20 -1.14 -12.21
CA LYS A 32 -15.10 -0.09 -12.74
C LYS A 32 -14.34 0.99 -13.51
N PHE A 33 -13.21 1.44 -12.98
CA PHE A 33 -12.40 2.45 -13.66
C PHE A 33 -11.81 1.93 -14.98
N LEU A 34 -11.28 0.70 -14.99
CA LEU A 34 -10.74 0.03 -16.19
C LEU A 34 -11.81 -0.24 -17.26
N GLN A 35 -13.06 -0.44 -16.83
CA GLN A 35 -14.26 -0.58 -17.66
C GLN A 35 -14.85 0.78 -18.09
N GLU A 36 -14.22 1.89 -17.71
CA GLU A 36 -14.62 3.25 -18.06
C GLU A 36 -16.00 3.63 -17.49
N GLU A 37 -16.39 3.04 -16.35
CA GLU A 37 -17.67 3.30 -15.67
C GLU A 37 -17.61 4.45 -14.66
N ILE A 38 -16.42 4.75 -14.12
CA ILE A 38 -16.19 5.82 -13.15
C ILE A 38 -15.04 6.72 -13.60
N SER A 39 -15.05 7.97 -13.12
CA SER A 39 -13.98 8.94 -13.36
C SER A 39 -12.73 8.64 -12.52
N ALA A 40 -11.63 9.32 -12.85
CA ALA A 40 -10.40 9.24 -12.05
C ALA A 40 -10.59 9.84 -10.64
N ASN A 41 -11.40 10.90 -10.51
CA ASN A 41 -11.76 11.46 -9.20
C ASN A 41 -12.63 10.50 -8.37
N GLU A 42 -13.59 9.82 -9.00
CA GLU A 42 -14.38 8.79 -8.31
C GLU A 42 -13.51 7.60 -7.86
N LEU A 43 -12.57 7.16 -8.70
CA LEU A 43 -11.59 6.14 -8.30
C LEU A 43 -10.79 6.59 -7.07
N ARG A 44 -10.28 7.82 -7.09
CA ARG A 44 -9.53 8.42 -5.97
C ARG A 44 -10.36 8.45 -4.69
N ASP A 45 -11.62 8.88 -4.78
CA ASP A 45 -12.51 8.98 -3.63
C ASP A 45 -12.84 7.60 -3.03
N LEU A 46 -12.92 6.55 -3.85
CA LEU A 46 -13.07 5.17 -3.39
C LEU A 46 -11.77 4.60 -2.79
N TRP A 47 -10.61 5.00 -3.31
CA TRP A 47 -9.29 4.55 -2.84
C TRP A 47 -8.89 5.17 -1.49
N ARG A 48 -9.13 6.47 -1.30
CA ARG A 48 -8.61 7.22 -0.15
C ARG A 48 -8.98 6.65 1.22
N PRO A 49 -10.23 6.24 1.50
CA PRO A 49 -10.58 5.64 2.79
C PRO A 49 -9.79 4.37 3.07
N TYR A 50 -9.64 3.50 2.06
CA TYR A 50 -8.81 2.29 2.19
C TYR A 50 -7.35 2.66 2.50
N TYR A 51 -6.80 3.63 1.77
CA TYR A 51 -5.40 4.04 1.91
C TYR A 51 -5.09 4.65 3.29
N PHE A 52 -5.86 5.67 3.70
CA PHE A 52 -5.57 6.43 4.92
C PHE A 52 -6.04 5.74 6.21
N GLU A 53 -6.92 4.74 6.12
CA GLU A 53 -7.40 4.01 7.30
C GLU A 53 -6.81 2.59 7.35
N THR A 54 -7.13 1.74 6.37
CA THR A 54 -6.78 0.32 6.42
C THR A 54 -5.30 0.09 6.13
N PHE A 55 -4.81 0.61 5.00
CA PHE A 55 -3.41 0.44 4.61
C PHE A 55 -2.48 1.20 5.56
N HIS A 56 -2.80 2.43 5.92
CA HIS A 56 -1.93 3.22 6.81
C HIS A 56 -1.69 2.55 8.17
N ALA A 57 -2.72 1.90 8.75
CA ALA A 57 -2.56 1.14 9.99
C ALA A 57 -1.61 -0.08 9.82
N TYR A 58 -1.70 -0.77 8.68
CA TYR A 58 -0.77 -1.84 8.34
C TYR A 58 0.66 -1.30 8.16
N ASP A 59 0.82 -0.19 7.42
CA ASP A 59 2.14 0.40 7.13
C ASP A 59 2.87 0.83 8.41
N LEU A 60 2.15 1.46 9.35
CA LEU A 60 2.68 1.76 10.67
C LEU A 60 3.14 0.50 11.42
N THR A 61 2.40 -0.61 11.30
CA THR A 61 2.78 -1.88 11.93
C THR A 61 4.08 -2.44 11.34
N VAL A 62 4.26 -2.32 10.01
CA VAL A 62 5.51 -2.70 9.33
C VAL A 62 6.68 -1.81 9.79
N GLU A 63 6.47 -0.49 9.87
CA GLU A 63 7.46 0.47 10.36
C GLU A 63 7.87 0.19 11.82
N HIS A 64 6.90 -0.12 12.68
CA HIS A 64 7.16 -0.50 14.07
C HIS A 64 7.96 -1.80 14.16
N ALA A 65 7.57 -2.85 13.44
CA ALA A 65 8.30 -4.11 13.40
C ALA A 65 9.75 -3.93 12.89
N TRP A 66 9.95 -3.04 11.92
CA TRP A 66 11.29 -2.66 11.48
C TRP A 66 12.09 -1.97 12.58
N ARG A 67 11.55 -0.94 13.24
CA ARG A 67 12.23 -0.22 14.33
C ARG A 67 12.60 -1.14 15.49
N GLU A 68 11.67 -2.00 15.91
CA GLU A 68 11.91 -2.96 16.99
C GLU A 68 13.03 -3.96 16.65
N SER A 69 13.05 -4.45 15.41
CA SER A 69 14.04 -5.44 14.99
C SER A 69 15.40 -4.84 14.64
N SER A 70 15.44 -3.63 14.08
CA SER A 70 16.69 -2.92 13.73
C SER A 70 17.32 -2.19 14.90
N GLY A 71 16.53 -1.74 15.87
CA GLY A 71 16.96 -0.75 16.86
C GLY A 71 17.07 0.66 16.26
N SER A 72 16.58 0.86 15.03
CA SER A 72 16.56 2.17 14.37
C SER A 72 15.60 3.12 15.08
N ASP A 73 16.06 4.34 15.33
CA ASP A 73 15.25 5.46 15.81
C ASP A 73 14.55 6.22 14.65
N GLY A 74 14.69 5.73 13.42
CA GLY A 74 14.19 6.38 12.21
C GLY A 74 15.15 7.37 11.57
N VAL A 75 16.38 7.52 12.08
CA VAL A 75 17.46 8.26 11.42
C VAL A 75 18.12 7.36 10.36
N ILE A 76 18.61 7.97 9.26
CA ILE A 76 19.33 7.25 8.20
C ILE A 76 20.55 6.58 8.83
N GLU A 77 20.55 5.25 8.87
CA GLU A 77 21.71 4.47 9.31
C GLU A 77 22.84 4.59 8.27
N GLU A 78 24.06 4.85 8.74
CA GLU A 78 25.25 4.93 7.88
C GLU A 78 25.74 3.55 7.40
N SER A 79 25.16 2.46 7.93
CA SER A 79 25.56 1.08 7.63
C SER A 79 24.61 0.38 6.66
N TYR A 80 25.17 -0.52 5.85
CA TYR A 80 24.39 -1.44 5.04
C TYR A 80 23.53 -2.36 5.93
N PRO A 81 22.27 -2.64 5.56
CA PRO A 81 21.46 -3.62 6.29
C PRO A 81 22.19 -4.97 6.24
N THR A 82 22.54 -5.49 7.41
CA THR A 82 23.02 -6.87 7.53
C THR A 82 21.80 -7.79 7.39
N ALA A 83 21.94 -8.89 6.65
CA ALA A 83 20.89 -9.90 6.54
C ALA A 83 20.77 -10.66 7.88
N ASP A 84 20.23 -9.99 8.90
CA ASP A 84 19.95 -10.54 10.21
C ASP A 84 18.57 -11.21 10.16
N PRO A 85 18.43 -12.50 10.53
CA PRO A 85 17.15 -13.20 10.55
C PRO A 85 16.05 -12.46 11.33
N LYS A 86 16.41 -11.61 12.30
CA LYS A 86 15.43 -10.78 13.04
C LYS A 86 14.68 -9.77 12.16
N HIS A 87 15.24 -9.41 11.00
CA HIS A 87 14.65 -8.44 10.06
C HIS A 87 13.76 -9.10 9.00
N GLU A 88 13.83 -10.43 8.86
CA GLU A 88 13.24 -11.18 7.74
C GLU A 88 11.76 -10.88 7.55
N THR A 89 10.98 -10.89 8.64
CA THR A 89 9.54 -10.61 8.58
C THR A 89 9.27 -9.18 8.11
N ALA A 90 9.84 -8.15 8.75
CA ALA A 90 9.60 -6.76 8.36
C ALA A 90 10.03 -6.48 6.91
N LEU A 91 11.19 -7.02 6.50
CA LEU A 91 11.70 -6.90 5.13
C LEU A 91 10.78 -7.58 4.10
N ALA A 92 10.14 -8.70 4.45
CA ALA A 92 9.17 -9.37 3.57
C ALA A 92 7.91 -8.52 3.33
N HIS A 93 7.53 -7.65 4.27
CA HIS A 93 6.34 -6.80 4.17
C HIS A 93 6.58 -5.45 3.48
N PHE A 94 7.82 -4.94 3.41
CA PHE A 94 8.13 -3.67 2.73
C PHE A 94 7.68 -3.59 1.27
N PRO A 95 7.81 -4.65 0.44
CA PRO A 95 7.28 -4.64 -0.92
C PRO A 95 5.78 -4.28 -0.98
N VAL A 96 4.97 -4.73 -0.02
CA VAL A 96 3.53 -4.39 0.06
C VAL A 96 3.34 -2.91 0.33
N SER A 97 4.07 -2.36 1.30
CA SER A 97 4.04 -0.92 1.62
C SER A 97 4.46 -0.06 0.44
N ILE A 98 5.56 -0.42 -0.22
CA ILE A 98 6.07 0.31 -1.38
C ILE A 98 5.06 0.28 -2.54
N ALA A 99 4.46 -0.89 -2.81
CA ALA A 99 3.47 -1.03 -3.88
C ALA A 99 2.21 -0.19 -3.62
N HIS A 100 1.68 -0.16 -2.39
CA HIS A 100 0.55 0.69 -2.02
C HIS A 100 0.85 2.18 -2.18
N ASN A 101 2.01 2.63 -1.70
CA ASN A 101 2.45 4.02 -1.84
C ASN A 101 2.62 4.42 -3.32
N ASN A 102 3.08 3.50 -4.18
CA ASN A 102 3.20 3.76 -5.61
C ASN A 102 1.84 3.78 -6.30
N LEU A 103 0.91 2.91 -5.89
CA LEU A 103 -0.45 2.88 -6.41
C LEU A 103 -1.20 4.18 -6.06
N ASP A 104 -1.05 4.67 -4.82
CA ASP A 104 -1.61 5.96 -4.39
C ASP A 104 -1.11 7.12 -5.27
N ARG A 105 0.21 7.21 -5.47
CA ARG A 105 0.81 8.21 -6.37
C ARG A 105 0.26 8.11 -7.80
N LEU A 106 0.09 6.90 -8.33
CA LEU A 106 -0.48 6.71 -9.66
C LEU A 106 -1.93 7.19 -9.72
N ILE A 107 -2.76 6.87 -8.72
CA ILE A 107 -4.16 7.31 -8.64
C ILE A 107 -4.24 8.84 -8.54
N GLU A 108 -3.40 9.47 -7.72
CA GLU A 108 -3.34 10.93 -7.60
C GLU A 108 -2.93 11.60 -8.92
N VAL A 109 -1.95 11.04 -9.65
CA VAL A 109 -1.57 11.53 -10.98
C VAL A 109 -2.73 11.39 -11.97
N LEU A 110 -3.41 10.24 -12.00
CA LEU A 110 -4.57 10.01 -12.87
C LEU A 110 -5.71 10.99 -12.55
N ALA A 111 -5.97 11.25 -11.27
CA ALA A 111 -6.98 12.21 -10.84
C ALA A 111 -6.66 13.65 -11.30
N VAL A 112 -5.39 14.07 -11.19
CA VAL A 112 -4.96 15.39 -11.68
C VAL A 112 -5.06 15.51 -13.20
N GLU A 113 -4.70 14.46 -13.92
CA GLU A 113 -4.63 14.51 -15.39
C GLU A 113 -5.98 14.30 -16.08
N LEU A 114 -6.83 13.43 -15.54
CA LEU A 114 -8.10 13.05 -16.14
C LEU A 114 -9.28 13.76 -15.46
N GLY A 115 -9.18 14.09 -14.17
CA GLY A 115 -10.26 14.69 -13.39
C GLY A 115 -11.55 13.87 -13.43
N GLU A 116 -12.61 14.48 -13.96
CA GLU A 116 -13.93 13.85 -14.14
C GLU A 116 -14.01 12.91 -15.36
N ASN A 117 -12.92 12.71 -16.10
CA ASN A 117 -12.90 11.78 -17.22
C ASN A 117 -12.50 10.36 -16.79
N THR A 118 -12.86 9.38 -17.62
CA THR A 118 -12.54 7.96 -17.44
C THR A 118 -11.13 7.65 -17.97
N ILE A 119 -10.62 6.45 -17.68
CA ILE A 119 -9.30 6.00 -18.16
C ILE A 119 -9.18 6.04 -19.69
N GLY A 120 -10.28 5.93 -20.43
CA GLY A 120 -10.30 6.00 -21.89
C GLY A 120 -9.83 7.36 -22.45
N ALA A 121 -9.86 8.42 -21.64
CA ALA A 121 -9.35 9.75 -22.01
C ALA A 121 -7.82 9.88 -21.86
N THR A 122 -7.12 8.87 -21.34
CA THR A 122 -5.65 8.89 -21.24
C THR A 122 -5.00 8.98 -22.62
N LYS A 123 -3.95 9.80 -22.73
CA LYS A 123 -3.11 9.87 -23.94
C LYS A 123 -2.06 8.76 -24.00
N LEU A 124 -1.78 8.12 -22.87
CA LEU A 124 -0.79 7.05 -22.73
C LEU A 124 -1.54 5.75 -22.44
N HIS A 125 -1.66 4.90 -23.45
CA HIS A 125 -2.41 3.65 -23.35
C HIS A 125 -1.77 2.68 -22.34
N GLU A 126 -0.45 2.73 -22.23
CA GLU A 126 0.36 1.96 -21.30
C GLU A 126 -0.11 2.13 -19.85
N ARG A 127 -0.62 3.31 -19.47
CA ARG A 127 -1.11 3.56 -18.11
C ARG A 127 -2.28 2.67 -17.71
N LYS A 128 -3.16 2.31 -18.66
CA LYS A 128 -4.27 1.40 -18.38
C LYS A 128 -3.75 0.02 -18.03
N VAL A 129 -2.73 -0.44 -18.76
CA VAL A 129 -2.08 -1.74 -18.56
C VAL A 129 -1.27 -1.74 -17.25
N ASP A 130 -0.46 -0.71 -17.02
CA ASP A 130 0.34 -0.57 -15.80
C ASP A 130 -0.54 -0.53 -14.55
N PHE A 131 -1.64 0.23 -14.59
CA PHE A 131 -2.61 0.27 -13.50
C PHE A 131 -3.22 -1.12 -13.23
N ALA A 132 -3.68 -1.82 -14.28
CA ALA A 132 -4.23 -3.17 -14.11
C ALA A 132 -3.20 -4.15 -13.51
N HIS A 133 -1.98 -4.17 -14.03
CA HIS A 133 -0.91 -5.01 -13.51
C HIS A 133 -0.54 -4.68 -12.07
N MET A 134 -0.51 -3.39 -11.68
CA MET A 134 -0.25 -3.01 -10.29
C MET A 134 -1.34 -3.52 -9.35
N ILE A 135 -2.60 -3.52 -9.78
CA ILE A 135 -3.72 -4.06 -8.97
C ILE A 135 -3.57 -5.57 -8.77
N ASP A 136 -3.37 -6.30 -9.87
CA ASP A 136 -3.29 -7.77 -9.84
C ASP A 136 -2.05 -8.24 -9.06
N HIS A 137 -0.87 -7.68 -9.36
CA HIS A 137 0.37 -8.10 -8.71
C HIS A 137 0.44 -7.70 -7.23
N LEU A 138 -0.25 -6.63 -6.82
CA LEU A 138 -0.35 -6.30 -5.40
C LEU A 138 -1.22 -7.32 -4.67
N ASP A 139 -2.33 -7.77 -5.26
CA ASP A 139 -3.14 -8.84 -4.67
C ASP A 139 -2.35 -10.17 -4.59
N GLU A 140 -1.62 -10.52 -5.65
CA GLU A 140 -0.77 -11.72 -5.68
C GLU A 140 0.34 -11.66 -4.62
N LEU A 141 0.99 -10.51 -4.47
CA LEU A 141 2.03 -10.30 -3.46
C LEU A 141 1.46 -10.46 -2.04
N MET A 142 0.29 -9.87 -1.78
CA MET A 142 -0.38 -10.04 -0.48
C MET A 142 -0.84 -11.48 -0.25
N ALA A 143 -1.30 -12.19 -1.30
CA ALA A 143 -1.66 -13.61 -1.21
C ALA A 143 -0.44 -14.46 -0.86
N PHE A 144 0.69 -14.20 -1.52
CA PHE A 144 1.94 -14.94 -1.27
C PHE A 144 2.43 -14.79 0.17
N LEU A 145 2.30 -13.60 0.76
CA LEU A 145 2.68 -13.37 2.16
C LEU A 145 1.62 -13.87 3.16
N ALA A 146 0.40 -14.12 2.70
CA ALA A 146 -0.67 -14.66 3.51
C ALA A 146 -0.57 -16.19 3.69
N ASP A 147 0.13 -16.92 2.81
CA ASP A 147 0.27 -18.38 2.87
C ASP A 147 1.43 -18.84 3.76
#